data_AF-A0A963S7G9-F1
#
_entry.id   AF-A0A963S7G9-F1
#
_cell.length_a   1.000
_cell.length_b   1.000
_cell.length_c   1.000
_cell.angle_alpha   90.00
_cell.angle_beta   90.00
_cell.angle_gamma   90.00
#
_symmetry.space_group_name_H-M   'P 1'
#
loop_
_entity.id
_entity.type
_entity.pdbx_description
1 polymer ?
#
loop_
_entity_poly.entity_id
_entity_poly.type
_entity_poly.pdbx_seq_one_letter_code
_entity_poly.pdbx_strand_id
1 'polypeptide(L)'
;AKLWARRKVDDVEAQRWSNELDDEEAATAIAKVGLDFGLVTSETSLIAEDETPSRPEGARLTREELPLLLPHGWDFDTLFGLNGAAADDGTDSLEADQAEALELPQTATLFAGKLQEGLVMLLIGLGGLAVLIRRRRKEA
;
A
#
# COMPACT_ATOMS: atom_id res chain seq x y z
N ALA A 1 26.40 6.35 -16.48
CA ALA A 1 25.15 7.15 -16.64
C ALA A 1 24.01 6.62 -15.76
N LYS A 2 23.52 5.39 -15.96
CA LYS A 2 22.31 4.85 -15.28
C LYS A 2 22.34 4.85 -13.74
N LEU A 3 23.50 4.63 -13.12
CA LEU A 3 23.67 4.69 -11.66
C LEU A 3 23.43 6.10 -11.09
N TRP A 4 23.91 7.13 -11.78
CA TRP A 4 23.67 8.52 -11.40
C TRP A 4 22.18 8.87 -11.52
N ALA A 5 21.53 8.45 -12.61
CA ALA A 5 20.11 8.73 -12.85
C ALA A 5 19.22 8.09 -11.78
N ARG A 6 19.48 6.83 -11.40
CA ARG A 6 18.76 6.16 -10.28
C ARG A 6 18.94 6.92 -8.97
N ARG A 7 20.17 7.28 -8.61
CA ARG A 7 20.44 8.08 -7.42
C ARG A 7 19.73 9.43 -7.46
N LYS A 8 19.62 10.05 -8.64
CA LYS A 8 18.92 11.32 -8.77
C LYS A 8 17.42 11.17 -8.54
N VAL A 9 16.81 10.08 -9.01
CA VAL A 9 15.41 9.75 -8.69
C VAL A 9 15.24 9.56 -7.18
N ASP A 10 16.09 8.75 -6.55
CA ASP A 10 16.02 8.50 -5.10
C ASP A 10 16.14 9.80 -4.27
N ASP A 11 16.99 10.74 -4.71
CA ASP A 11 17.16 12.06 -4.09
C ASP A 11 15.91 12.94 -4.19
N VAL A 12 15.22 12.92 -5.34
CA VAL A 12 13.97 13.68 -5.52
C VAL A 12 12.82 13.06 -4.71
N GLU A 13 12.73 11.72 -4.68
CA GLU A 13 11.74 11.01 -3.85
C GLU A 13 11.93 11.29 -2.35
N ALA A 14 13.18 11.36 -1.89
CA ALA A 14 13.48 11.72 -0.51
C ALA A 14 12.98 13.14 -0.17
N GLN A 15 13.19 14.10 -1.07
CA GLN A 15 12.72 15.49 -0.90
C GLN A 15 11.19 15.61 -0.91
N ARG A 16 10.52 14.79 -1.73
CA ARG A 16 9.05 14.67 -1.75
C ARG A 16 8.55 14.19 -0.39
N TRP A 17 9.11 13.11 0.15
CA TRP A 17 8.69 12.56 1.44
C TRP A 17 9.04 13.44 2.63
N SER A 18 10.13 14.23 2.55
CA SER A 18 10.47 15.21 3.58
C SER A 18 9.70 16.53 3.45
N ASN A 19 8.80 16.63 2.46
CA ASN A 19 8.00 17.83 2.18
C ASN A 19 8.86 19.07 1.84
N GLU A 20 10.09 18.83 1.37
CA GLU A 20 11.04 19.85 0.89
C GLU A 20 10.78 20.24 -0.57
N LEU A 21 10.16 19.35 -1.33
CA LEU A 21 9.76 19.56 -2.71
C LEU A 21 8.26 19.28 -2.86
N ASP A 22 7.58 20.09 -3.66
CA ASP A 22 6.17 19.86 -3.97
C ASP A 22 5.98 18.55 -4.76
N ASP A 23 4.82 17.92 -4.57
CA ASP A 23 4.50 16.62 -5.17
C ASP A 23 4.48 16.68 -6.70
N GLU A 24 3.94 17.74 -7.30
CA GLU A 24 3.88 17.90 -8.76
C GLU A 24 5.27 18.18 -9.35
N GLU A 25 6.07 18.99 -8.63
CA GLU A 25 7.46 19.28 -9.01
C GLU A 25 8.33 18.03 -8.94
N ALA A 26 8.17 17.22 -7.89
CA ALA A 26 8.86 15.94 -7.73
C ALA A 26 8.48 14.96 -8.85
N ALA A 27 7.18 14.80 -9.12
CA ALA A 27 6.68 13.91 -10.17
C ALA A 27 7.26 14.30 -11.55
N THR A 28 7.23 15.59 -11.88
CA THR A 28 7.78 16.11 -13.15
C THR A 28 9.28 15.82 -13.28
N ALA A 29 10.05 16.03 -12.22
CA ALA A 29 11.49 15.79 -12.21
C ALA A 29 11.83 14.30 -12.35
N ILE A 30 11.10 13.43 -11.62
CA ILE A 30 11.27 11.97 -11.67
C ILE A 30 10.90 11.43 -13.05
N ALA A 31 9.75 11.85 -13.61
CA ALA A 31 9.32 11.48 -14.94
C ALA A 31 10.36 11.85 -16.00
N LYS A 32 10.91 13.07 -15.91
CA LYS A 32 11.95 13.53 -16.84
C LYS A 32 13.21 12.65 -16.79
N VAL A 33 13.76 12.42 -15.61
CA VAL A 33 14.96 11.56 -15.46
C VAL A 33 14.65 10.12 -15.88
N GLY A 34 13.44 9.65 -15.58
CA GLY A 34 12.94 8.33 -15.97
C GLY A 34 12.96 8.13 -17.49
N LEU A 35 12.36 9.07 -18.22
CA LEU A 35 12.26 9.05 -19.68
C LEU A 35 13.64 9.24 -20.34
N ASP A 36 14.46 10.19 -19.88
CA ASP A 36 15.77 10.49 -20.48
C ASP A 36 16.75 9.30 -20.41
N PHE A 37 16.60 8.42 -19.41
CA PHE A 37 17.54 7.30 -19.16
C PHE A 37 16.91 5.91 -19.30
N GLY A 38 15.65 5.80 -19.73
CA GLY A 38 14.94 4.52 -19.83
C GLY A 38 14.92 3.77 -18.50
N LEU A 39 14.47 4.46 -17.45
CA LEU A 39 14.24 3.91 -16.12
C LEU A 39 12.74 3.72 -15.87
N VAL A 40 12.42 2.65 -15.15
CA VAL A 40 11.12 2.47 -14.50
C VAL A 40 11.20 3.13 -13.13
N THR A 41 10.35 4.11 -12.88
CA THR A 41 10.24 4.88 -11.64
C THR A 41 8.79 4.82 -11.13
N SER A 42 8.49 5.56 -10.07
CA SER A 42 7.11 5.83 -9.63
C SER A 42 6.27 6.51 -10.72
N GLU A 43 6.91 7.29 -11.60
CA GLU A 43 6.28 8.13 -12.63
C GLU A 43 6.44 7.57 -14.05
N THR A 44 7.01 6.36 -14.22
CA THR A 44 7.19 5.73 -15.53
C THR A 44 6.94 4.21 -15.49
N SER A 45 6.31 3.67 -16.54
CA SER A 45 6.02 2.25 -16.68
C SER A 45 6.49 1.69 -18.02
N LEU A 46 6.86 0.41 -18.06
CA LEU A 46 7.16 -0.30 -19.30
C LEU A 46 5.91 -1.02 -19.80
N ILE A 47 5.38 -0.54 -20.91
CA ILE A 47 4.27 -1.18 -21.62
C ILE A 47 4.86 -1.87 -22.84
N ALA A 48 4.62 -3.18 -22.96
CA ALA A 48 4.91 -3.91 -24.18
C ALA A 48 3.69 -3.78 -25.11
N GLU A 49 3.90 -3.21 -26.29
CA GLU A 49 2.93 -3.20 -27.37
C GLU A 49 3.19 -4.43 -28.26
N ASP A 50 2.15 -5.19 -28.57
CA ASP A 50 2.24 -6.36 -29.46
C ASP A 50 2.14 -5.92 -30.92
N GLU A 51 3.12 -6.28 -31.74
CA GLU A 51 3.13 -5.97 -33.18
C GLU A 51 2.09 -6.78 -33.97
N THR A 52 1.74 -7.99 -33.52
CA THR A 52 0.77 -8.87 -34.20
C THR A 52 -0.41 -9.17 -33.28
N PRO A 53 -1.26 -8.18 -33.00
CA PRO A 53 -2.41 -8.38 -32.14
C PRO A 53 -3.30 -9.48 -32.72
N SER A 54 -3.57 -10.52 -31.92
CA SER A 54 -4.37 -11.67 -32.35
C SER A 54 -5.81 -11.27 -32.74
N ARG A 55 -6.28 -10.12 -32.25
CA ARG A 55 -7.57 -9.53 -32.63
C ARG A 55 -7.35 -8.34 -33.57
N PRO A 56 -7.89 -8.38 -34.80
CA PRO A 56 -7.88 -7.23 -35.70
C PRO A 56 -8.55 -6.00 -35.07
N GLU A 57 -8.06 -4.82 -35.44
CA GLU A 57 -8.65 -3.55 -35.02
C GLU A 57 -10.12 -3.44 -35.49
N GLY A 58 -11.02 -3.03 -34.59
CA GLY A 58 -12.45 -2.90 -34.90
C GLY A 58 -13.24 -4.22 -34.99
N ALA A 59 -12.61 -5.38 -34.81
CA ALA A 59 -13.34 -6.64 -34.72
C ALA A 59 -14.26 -6.64 -33.48
N ARG A 60 -15.53 -7.01 -33.67
CA ARG A 60 -16.49 -7.09 -32.57
C ARG A 60 -16.07 -8.16 -31.58
N LEU A 61 -16.14 -7.84 -30.28
CA LEU A 61 -16.01 -8.82 -29.22
C LEU A 61 -17.23 -9.76 -29.25
N THR A 62 -16.98 -11.05 -29.28
CA THR A 62 -18.00 -12.09 -29.09
C THR A 62 -17.93 -12.57 -27.65
N ARG A 63 -19.05 -12.52 -26.94
CA ARG A 63 -19.17 -13.15 -25.62
C ARG A 63 -19.39 -14.65 -25.84
N GLU A 64 -18.48 -15.45 -25.31
CA GLU A 64 -18.59 -16.91 -25.30
C GLU A 64 -18.47 -17.38 -23.85
N GLU A 65 -19.39 -18.25 -23.43
CA GLU A 65 -19.31 -18.87 -22.11
C GLU A 65 -18.26 -19.99 -22.16
N LEU A 66 -17.10 -19.74 -21.54
CA LEU A 66 -16.04 -20.73 -21.43
C LEU A 66 -16.52 -21.84 -20.48
N PRO A 67 -16.41 -23.14 -20.85
CA PRO A 67 -16.82 -24.22 -19.96
C PRO A 67 -16.00 -24.17 -18.67
N LEU A 68 -16.69 -24.23 -17.54
CA LEU A 68 -16.07 -24.23 -16.23
C LEU A 68 -15.35 -25.56 -16.02
N LEU A 69 -14.01 -25.52 -15.91
CA LEU A 69 -13.17 -26.67 -15.58
C LEU A 69 -13.25 -26.98 -14.08
N LEU A 70 -14.44 -27.31 -13.59
CA LEU A 70 -14.63 -27.69 -12.19
C LEU A 70 -14.16 -29.13 -11.95
N PRO A 71 -13.48 -29.40 -10.81
CA PRO A 71 -13.24 -30.76 -10.37
C PRO A 71 -14.53 -31.58 -10.30
N HIS A 72 -14.41 -32.90 -10.51
CA HIS A 72 -15.57 -33.78 -10.49
C HIS A 72 -16.36 -33.67 -9.16
N GLY A 73 -17.66 -33.42 -9.26
CA GLY A 73 -18.57 -33.28 -8.12
C GLY A 73 -18.72 -31.87 -7.56
N TRP A 74 -18.09 -30.87 -8.17
CA TRP A 74 -18.29 -29.46 -7.82
C TRP A 74 -19.44 -28.86 -8.63
N ASP A 75 -20.29 -28.10 -7.96
CA ASP A 75 -21.40 -27.36 -8.57
C ASP A 75 -21.12 -25.85 -8.49
N PHE A 76 -21.06 -25.20 -9.65
CA PHE A 76 -20.73 -23.77 -9.73
C PHE A 76 -21.76 -22.90 -9.02
N ASP A 77 -23.04 -23.20 -9.22
CA ASP A 77 -24.15 -22.39 -8.69
C ASP A 77 -24.15 -22.42 -7.16
N THR A 78 -23.86 -23.59 -6.58
CA THR A 78 -23.71 -23.75 -5.14
C THR A 78 -22.48 -23.01 -4.60
N LEU A 79 -21.37 -22.98 -5.34
CA LEU A 79 -20.10 -22.40 -4.86
C LEU A 79 -20.02 -20.89 -5.02
N PHE A 80 -20.57 -20.33 -6.09
CA PHE A 80 -20.36 -18.93 -6.48
C PHE A 80 -21.66 -18.12 -6.59
N GLY A 81 -22.84 -18.78 -6.54
CA GLY A 81 -24.13 -18.13 -6.72
C GLY A 81 -24.35 -17.58 -8.13
N LEU A 82 -25.61 -17.38 -8.53
CA LEU A 82 -26.00 -16.91 -9.87
C LEU A 82 -25.46 -15.53 -10.28
N ASN A 83 -24.72 -14.83 -9.41
CA ASN A 83 -24.20 -13.48 -9.67
C ASN A 83 -22.68 -13.44 -9.88
N GLY A 84 -21.96 -14.56 -9.80
CA GLY A 84 -20.49 -14.57 -9.89
C GLY A 84 -19.89 -14.43 -11.30
N ALA A 85 -20.69 -14.54 -12.37
CA ALA A 85 -20.21 -14.61 -13.75
C ALA A 85 -20.76 -13.51 -14.69
N ALA A 86 -21.60 -12.61 -14.18
CA ALA A 86 -21.82 -11.35 -14.86
C ALA A 86 -20.68 -10.42 -14.46
N ALA A 87 -19.58 -10.44 -15.22
CA ALA A 87 -18.68 -9.29 -15.25
C ALA A 87 -19.54 -8.07 -15.59
N ASP A 88 -19.85 -7.31 -14.55
CA ASP A 88 -20.51 -6.02 -14.61
C ASP A 88 -19.65 -5.11 -15.49
N ASP A 89 -20.22 -4.61 -16.58
CA ASP A 89 -19.63 -3.60 -17.48
C ASP A 89 -19.80 -2.18 -16.89
N GLY A 90 -19.94 -2.11 -15.58
CA GLY A 90 -20.07 -0.88 -14.83
C GLY A 90 -18.69 -0.30 -14.57
N THR A 91 -18.35 0.78 -15.27
CA THR A 91 -17.68 1.92 -14.66
C THR A 91 -18.52 2.47 -13.50
N ASP A 92 -18.79 1.66 -12.49
CA ASP A 92 -19.04 2.14 -11.15
C ASP A 92 -17.67 2.10 -10.49
N SER A 93 -17.09 3.29 -10.36
CA SER A 93 -16.08 3.56 -9.36
C SER A 93 -16.41 2.73 -8.13
N LEU A 94 -15.50 1.82 -7.78
CA LEU A 94 -15.43 1.29 -6.42
C LEU A 94 -15.14 2.51 -5.55
N GLU A 95 -16.18 3.28 -5.25
CA GLU A 95 -16.20 4.23 -4.18
C GLU A 95 -15.75 3.40 -3.00
N ALA A 96 -14.55 3.71 -2.50
CA ALA A 96 -13.99 3.16 -1.28
C ALA A 96 -14.81 3.68 -0.07
N ASP A 97 -16.12 3.64 -0.18
CA ASP A 97 -17.10 4.17 0.75
C ASP A 97 -17.97 3.01 1.23
N GLN A 98 -17.27 2.15 1.96
CA GLN A 98 -17.62 1.79 3.32
C GLN A 98 -16.56 0.77 3.71
N ALA A 99 -15.52 1.25 4.41
CA ALA A 99 -14.82 0.41 5.35
C ALA A 99 -15.82 0.05 6.46
N GLU A 100 -16.79 -0.81 6.13
CA GLU A 100 -17.51 -1.59 7.11
C GLU A 100 -16.40 -2.27 7.91
N ALA A 101 -16.29 -1.89 9.18
CA ALA A 101 -15.20 -2.32 10.04
C ALA A 101 -15.33 -3.84 10.21
N LEU A 102 -14.75 -4.58 9.27
CA LEU A 102 -14.55 -6.02 9.39
C LEU A 102 -13.83 -6.21 10.72
N GLU A 103 -14.49 -6.91 11.65
CA GLU A 103 -13.88 -7.30 12.90
C GLU A 103 -12.74 -8.26 12.58
N LEU A 104 -11.55 -7.68 12.34
CA LEU A 104 -10.34 -8.44 12.14
C LEU A 104 -10.01 -9.15 13.46
N PRO A 105 -9.61 -10.43 13.41
CA PRO A 105 -9.18 -11.13 14.61
C PRO A 105 -8.05 -10.32 15.26
N GLN A 106 -8.27 -9.89 16.51
CA GLN A 106 -7.29 -9.08 17.24
C GLN A 106 -6.06 -9.92 17.59
N THR A 107 -5.09 -9.96 16.68
CA THR A 107 -3.79 -10.61 16.86
C THR A 107 -2.83 -9.82 17.76
N ALA A 108 -3.23 -8.61 18.17
CA ALA A 108 -2.45 -7.70 19.03
C ALA A 108 -2.90 -7.69 20.50
N THR A 109 -3.50 -8.78 21.00
CA THR A 109 -4.10 -8.90 22.34
C THR A 109 -3.12 -8.96 23.52
N LEU A 110 -2.02 -8.20 23.50
CA LEU A 110 -1.09 -8.07 24.64
C LEU A 110 -0.65 -6.63 24.97
N PHE A 111 -1.05 -5.62 24.19
CA PHE A 111 -0.62 -4.23 24.41
C PHE A 111 -1.08 -3.66 25.76
N ALA A 112 -2.33 -3.94 26.17
CA ALA A 112 -2.89 -3.41 27.41
C ALA A 112 -2.07 -3.82 28.65
N GLY A 113 -1.56 -5.05 28.69
CA GLY A 113 -0.70 -5.53 29.78
C GLY A 113 0.67 -4.85 29.79
N LYS A 114 1.29 -4.67 28.61
CA LYS A 114 2.60 -4.00 28.50
C LYS A 114 2.55 -2.52 28.85
N LEU A 115 1.42 -1.85 28.61
CA LEU A 115 1.24 -0.46 28.99
C LEU A 115 1.23 -0.26 30.51
N GLN A 116 0.61 -1.19 31.26
CA GLN A 116 0.58 -1.15 32.71
C GLN A 116 1.96 -1.41 33.33
N GLU A 117 2.71 -2.39 32.81
CA GLU A 117 4.10 -2.65 33.22
C GLU A 117 4.99 -1.42 33.02
N GLY A 118 4.86 -0.74 31.87
CA GLY A 118 5.59 0.50 31.58
C GLY A 118 5.24 1.65 32.52
N LEU A 119 3.94 1.84 32.82
CA LEU A 119 3.48 2.87 33.75
C LEU A 119 4.03 2.66 35.17
N VAL A 120 4.05 1.40 35.64
CA VAL A 120 4.59 1.05 36.96
C VAL A 120 6.08 1.35 37.04
N MET A 121 6.86 0.96 36.03
CA MET A 121 8.28 1.30 35.92
C MET A 121 8.53 2.81 35.95
N LEU A 122 7.73 3.58 35.21
CA LEU A 122 7.82 5.04 35.17
C LEU A 122 7.59 5.68 36.56
N LEU A 123 6.56 5.23 37.28
CA LEU A 123 6.25 5.74 38.61
C LEU A 123 7.34 5.44 39.64
N ILE A 124 7.92 4.23 39.59
CA ILE A 124 9.06 3.86 40.45
C ILE A 124 10.27 4.77 40.15
N GLY A 125 10.58 5.00 38.87
CA GLY A 125 11.66 5.89 38.46
C GLY A 125 11.49 7.33 38.95
N LEU A 126 10.29 7.90 38.77
CA LEU A 126 9.95 9.25 39.24
C LEU A 126 9.99 9.35 40.76
N GLY A 127 9.51 8.34 41.48
CA GLY A 127 9.60 8.27 42.93
C GLY A 127 11.04 8.26 43.44
N GLY A 128 11.89 7.42 42.84
CA GLY A 128 13.32 7.35 43.17
C GLY A 128 14.04 8.68 42.89
N LEU A 129 13.76 9.31 41.74
CA LEU A 129 14.30 10.61 41.39
C LEU A 129 13.87 11.70 42.38
N ALA A 130 12.59 11.73 42.77
CA ALA A 130 12.08 12.68 43.75
C ALA A 130 12.74 12.52 45.13
N VAL A 131 13.01 11.27 45.57
CA VAL A 131 13.74 10.99 46.81
C VAL A 131 15.19 11.48 46.73
N LEU A 132 15.89 11.22 45.62
CA LEU A 132 17.26 11.69 45.41
C LEU A 132 17.35 13.22 45.42
N ILE A 133 16.43 13.91 44.75
CA ILE A 133 16.36 15.38 44.73
C ILE A 133 16.10 15.92 46.15
N ARG A 134 15.21 15.27 46.92
CA ARG A 134 14.93 15.66 48.31
C ARG A 134 16.11 15.45 49.24
N ARG A 135 16.89 14.37 49.06
CA ARG A 135 18.11 14.13 49.86
C ARG A 135 19.20 15.15 49.56
N ARG A 136 19.45 15.44 48.28
CA ARG A 136 20.43 16.46 47.86
C ARG A 136 20.12 17.87 48.38
N ARG A 137 18.84 18.22 48.54
CA ARG A 137 18.41 19.50 49.12
C ARG A 137 18.53 19.58 50.65
N LYS A 138 18.70 18.46 51.35
CA LYS A 138 18.92 18.44 52.81
C LYS A 138 20.41 18.45 53.19
N GLU A 139 21.29 18.16 52.25
CA GLU A 139 22.75 18.15 52.43
C GLU A 139 23.42 19.43 51.90
N ALA A 140 22.64 20.43 51.49
CA ALA A 140 23.06 21.78 51.09
C ALA A 140 22.43 22.81 52.05
#